data_AF-A0A2V9SH47-F1
#
_entry.id   AF-A0A2V9SH47-F1
#
_cell.length_a   1.000
_cell.length_b   1.000
_cell.length_c   1.000
_cell.angle_alpha   90.00
_cell.angle_beta   90.00
_cell.angle_gamma   90.00
#
_symmetry.space_group_name_H-M   'P 1'
#
loop_
_entity.id
_entity.type
_entity.pdbx_description
1 polymer ?
#
loop_
_entity_poly.entity_id
_entity_poly.type
_entity_poly.pdbx_seq_one_letter_code
_entity_poly.pdbx_strand_id
1 'polypeptide(L)'
;VQLEADAENDFGHLPQGNFVQRLWQLQGAYAWTPNLVLSNFVQYDTESQNIGTNTRLRWTIKPGNDLFVVWNRGWQRLILSSHDTSIVPQSDIVAMKIRWTFRP
;
A
#
# COMPACT_ATOMS: atom_id res chain seq x y z
N VAL A 1 10.33 15.91 -0.13
CA VAL A 1 9.98 14.53 -0.54
C VAL A 1 10.60 13.59 0.46
N GLN A 2 9.88 12.54 0.86
CA GLN A 2 10.34 11.49 1.76
C GLN A 2 10.18 10.14 1.04
N LEU A 3 11.19 9.28 1.16
CA LEU A 3 11.18 7.95 0.55
C LEU A 3 11.87 6.99 1.51
N GLU A 4 11.23 5.85 1.75
CA GLU A 4 11.67 4.80 2.67
C GLU A 4 11.49 3.45 1.97
N ALA A 5 12.44 2.55 2.19
CA ALA A 5 12.41 1.21 1.63
C ALA A 5 12.87 0.22 2.70
N ASP A 6 12.09 -0.83 2.91
CA ASP A 6 12.31 -1.83 3.94
C ASP A 6 12.25 -3.24 3.31
N ALA A 7 13.06 -4.14 3.86
CA ALA A 7 13.12 -5.53 3.44
C ALA A 7 13.27 -6.44 4.66
N GLU A 8 12.41 -7.43 4.77
CA GLU A 8 12.35 -8.37 5.88
C GLU A 8 12.36 -9.81 5.34
N ASN A 9 12.99 -10.72 6.08
CA ASN A 9 13.04 -12.14 5.78
C ASN A 9 12.71 -12.93 7.04
N ASP A 10 11.60 -13.64 7.01
CA ASP A 10 11.13 -14.48 8.11
C ASP A 10 11.35 -15.96 7.79
N PHE A 11 11.93 -16.67 8.75
CA PHE A 11 12.22 -18.10 8.64
C PHE A 11 11.34 -18.87 9.63
N GLY A 12 10.29 -19.50 9.12
CA GLY A 12 9.36 -20.30 9.92
C GLY A 12 9.71 -21.80 9.88
N HIS A 13 9.76 -22.44 11.04
CA HIS A 13 9.92 -23.89 11.15
C HIS A 13 8.69 -24.49 11.82
N LEU A 14 7.95 -25.33 11.10
CA LEU A 14 6.75 -25.99 11.60
C LEU A 14 6.86 -27.51 11.41
N PRO A 15 6.15 -28.32 12.21
CA PRO A 15 6.07 -29.77 11.99
C PRO A 15 5.62 -30.17 10.57
N GLN A 16 4.82 -29.31 9.94
CA GLN A 16 4.29 -29.48 8.58
C GLN A 16 5.29 -29.07 7.49
N GLY A 17 6.38 -28.38 7.83
CA GLY A 17 7.40 -27.91 6.88
C GLY A 17 8.04 -26.59 7.30
N ASN A 18 9.11 -26.24 6.59
CA ASN A 18 9.78 -24.95 6.76
C ASN A 18 9.34 -23.99 5.65
N PHE A 19 9.19 -22.72 5.98
CA PHE A 19 8.88 -21.67 5.01
C PHE A 19 9.78 -20.46 5.21
N VAL A 20 10.00 -19.73 4.11
CA VAL A 20 10.72 -18.46 4.11
C VAL A 20 9.81 -17.42 3.49
N GLN A 21 9.41 -16.43 4.28
CA GLN A 21 8.62 -15.29 3.83
C GLN A 21 9.55 -14.10 3.64
N ARG A 22 9.44 -13.42 2.49
CA ARG A 22 10.17 -12.18 2.22
C ARG A 22 9.16 -11.08 2.00
N LEU A 23 9.33 -10.00 2.75
CA LEU A 23 8.49 -8.82 2.69
C LEU A 23 9.33 -7.64 2.21
N TRP A 24 8.90 -6.99 1.15
CA TRP A 24 9.47 -5.74 0.67
C TRP A 24 8.45 -4.64 0.75
N GLN A 25 8.83 -3.51 1.34
CA GLN A 25 7.97 -2.35 1.51
C GLN A 25 8.67 -1.12 0.94
N LEU A 26 7.90 -0.29 0.25
CA LEU A 26 8.34 0.99 -0.28
C LEU A 26 7.32 2.04 0.11
N GLN A 27 7.77 3.10 0.77
CA GLN A 27 6.92 4.21 1.19
C GLN A 27 7.45 5.50 0.60
N GLY A 28 6.58 6.28 -0.03
CA GLY A 28 6.91 7.58 -0.58
C GLY A 28 5.92 8.63 -0.14
N ALA A 29 6.39 9.83 0.20
CA ALA A 29 5.55 10.98 0.44
C ALA A 29 6.08 12.23 -0.25
N TYR A 30 5.17 12.93 -0.93
CA TYR A 30 5.45 14.17 -1.62
C TYR A 30 4.43 15.23 -1.20
N ALA A 31 4.92 16.36 -0.72
CA ALA A 31 4.10 17.52 -0.37
C ALA A 31 4.33 18.60 -1.43
N TRP A 32 3.31 18.90 -2.25
CA TRP A 32 3.36 20.05 -3.17
C TRP A 32 3.32 21.36 -2.38
N THR A 33 2.52 21.36 -1.31
CA THR A 33 2.33 22.46 -0.38
C THR A 33 2.13 21.87 1.03
N PRO A 34 2.25 22.66 2.12
CA PRO A 34 2.01 22.16 3.47
C PRO A 34 0.61 21.54 3.68
N ASN A 35 -0.34 21.89 2.80
CA ASN A 35 -1.70 21.44 2.83
C ASN A 35 -2.08 20.41 1.76
N LEU A 36 -1.17 20.03 0.85
CA LEU A 36 -1.44 19.02 -0.17
C LEU A 36 -0.32 17.99 -0.20
N VAL A 37 -0.61 16.78 0.28
CA VAL A 37 0.36 15.69 0.43
C VAL A 37 -0.15 14.45 -0.26
N LEU A 38 0.66 13.87 -1.15
CA LEU A 38 0.47 12.53 -1.66
C LEU A 38 1.41 11.57 -0.93
N SER A 39 0.85 10.49 -0.42
CA SER A 39 1.59 9.36 0.13
C SER A 39 1.28 8.13 -0.69
N ASN A 40 2.29 7.30 -0.93
CA ASN A 40 2.17 6.02 -1.60
C ASN A 40 2.90 4.98 -0.76
N PHE A 41 2.30 3.81 -0.64
CA PHE A 41 2.84 2.65 0.05
C PHE A 41 2.69 1.45 -0.88
N VAL A 42 3.77 0.73 -1.10
CA VAL A 42 3.82 -0.49 -1.91
C VAL A 42 4.38 -1.60 -1.05
N GLN A 43 3.77 -2.77 -1.13
CA GLN A 43 4.17 -3.97 -0.41
C GLN A 43 4.19 -5.16 -1.36
N TYR A 44 5.20 -6.01 -1.22
CA TYR A 44 5.25 -7.33 -1.86
C TYR A 44 5.60 -8.41 -0.85
N ASP A 45 4.87 -9.52 -0.91
CA ASP A 45 5.02 -10.68 -0.04
C ASP A 45 5.20 -11.95 -0.89
N THR A 46 6.25 -12.73 -0.63
CA THR A 46 6.55 -13.94 -1.41
C THR A 46 5.71 -15.15 -1.06
N GLU A 47 5.20 -15.26 0.16
CA GLU A 47 4.43 -16.42 0.60
C GLU A 47 3.02 -16.37 -0.01
N SER A 48 2.38 -15.22 0.08
CA SER A 48 1.06 -14.97 -0.49
C SER A 48 1.09 -14.60 -1.98
N GLN A 49 2.27 -14.30 -2.52
CA GLN A 49 2.50 -13.85 -3.91
C GLN A 49 1.67 -12.61 -4.28
N ASN A 50 1.46 -11.72 -3.30
CA ASN A 50 0.62 -10.55 -3.43
C ASN A 50 1.44 -9.27 -3.50
N ILE A 51 1.05 -8.38 -4.41
CA ILE A 51 1.49 -6.99 -4.43
C ILE A 51 0.31 -6.14 -3.95
N GLY A 52 0.54 -5.31 -2.94
CA GLY A 52 -0.44 -4.35 -2.44
C GLY A 52 0.08 -2.93 -2.63
N THR A 53 -0.78 -2.01 -3.08
CA THR A 53 -0.50 -0.58 -3.08
C THR A 53 -1.60 0.20 -2.36
N ASN A 54 -1.19 1.19 -1.55
CA ASN A 54 -2.05 2.18 -0.92
C ASN A 54 -1.55 3.57 -1.31
N THR A 55 -2.33 4.28 -2.11
CA THR A 55 -2.07 5.67 -2.46
C THR A 55 -3.06 6.55 -1.73
N ARG A 56 -2.58 7.61 -1.09
CA ARG A 56 -3.39 8.55 -0.32
C ARG A 56 -3.03 9.97 -0.69
N LEU A 57 -3.99 10.70 -1.21
CA LEU A 57 -3.93 12.15 -1.32
C LEU A 57 -4.64 12.77 -0.10
N ARG A 58 -3.97 13.66 0.62
CA ARG A 58 -4.54 14.48 1.69
C ARG A 58 -4.49 15.95 1.27
N TRP A 59 -5.65 16.59 1.27
CA TRP A 59 -5.79 18.02 1.05
C TRP A 59 -6.43 18.70 2.28
N THR A 60 -5.63 19.48 3.01
CA THR A 60 -6.09 20.32 4.11
C THR A 60 -6.61 21.64 3.55
N ILE A 61 -7.92 21.83 3.56
CA ILE A 61 -8.54 23.06 3.05
C ILE A 61 -8.32 24.20 4.07
N LYS A 62 -8.52 23.88 5.35
CA LYS A 62 -8.24 24.74 6.51
C LYS A 62 -7.79 23.86 7.67
N PRO A 63 -7.07 24.38 8.68
CA PRO A 63 -6.72 23.60 9.86
C PRO A 63 -7.97 22.95 10.49
N GLY A 64 -8.01 21.62 10.52
CA GLY A 64 -9.16 20.83 11.01
C GLY A 64 -10.14 20.35 9.94
N ASN A 65 -9.98 20.79 8.68
CA ASN A 65 -10.80 20.40 7.54
C ASN A 65 -9.92 19.74 6.47
N ASP A 66 -10.04 18.43 6.32
CA ASP A 66 -9.22 17.62 5.43
C ASP A 66 -10.10 16.80 4.48
N LEU A 67 -9.75 16.79 3.21
CA LEU A 67 -10.22 15.82 2.22
C LEU A 67 -9.14 14.75 2.02
N PHE A 68 -9.56 13.50 1.98
CA PHE A 68 -8.71 12.37 1.65
C PHE A 68 -9.27 11.62 0.45
N VAL A 69 -8.40 11.31 -0.50
CA VAL A 69 -8.67 10.33 -1.56
C VAL A 69 -7.69 9.20 -1.34
N VAL A 70 -8.22 7.98 -1.15
CA VAL A 70 -7.43 6.78 -0.89
C VAL A 70 -7.73 5.77 -1.98
N TRP A 71 -6.69 5.33 -2.67
CA TRP A 71 -6.75 4.26 -3.65
C TRP A 71 -5.97 3.06 -3.13
N ASN A 72 -6.67 1.95 -2.93
CA ASN A 72 -6.09 0.67 -2.57
C ASN A 72 -6.20 -0.27 -3.75
N ARG A 73 -5.08 -0.87 -4.13
CA ARG A 73 -5.07 -1.88 -5.19
C ARG A 73 -4.22 -3.06 -4.79
N GLY A 74 -4.82 -4.24 -4.84
CA GLY A 74 -4.17 -5.52 -4.65
C GLY A 74 -4.08 -6.29 -5.96
N TRP A 75 -2.89 -6.79 -6.28
CA TRP A 75 -2.69 -7.74 -7.36
C TRP A 75 -2.22 -9.05 -6.75
N GLN A 76 -2.86 -10.14 -7.15
CA GLN A 76 -2.42 -11.47 -6.81
C GLN A 76 -1.74 -12.06 -8.03
N ARG A 77 -0.49 -12.51 -7.87
CA ARG A 77 0.19 -13.25 -8.92
C ARG A 77 -0.34 -14.68 -8.88
N LEU A 78 -1.09 -15.08 -9.92
CA LEU A 78 -1.49 -16.46 -10.10
C LEU A 78 -0.44 -17.14 -10.98
N ILE A 79 0.39 -18.01 -10.40
CA ILE A 79 1.28 -18.86 -11.18
C ILE A 79 0.47 -20.06 -11.69
N LEU A 80 -0.08 -19.95 -12.90
CA LEU A 80 -0.86 -21.02 -13.53
C LEU A 80 0.02 -22.00 -14.34
N SER A 81 1.22 -21.59 -14.81
CA SER A 81 2.25 -22.46 -15.41
C SER A 81 3.58 -21.71 -15.63
N SER A 82 4.70 -22.44 -15.76
CA SER A 82 6.09 -21.90 -15.82
C SER A 82 6.40 -20.93 -16.98
N HIS A 83 5.46 -20.70 -17.90
CA HIS A 83 5.58 -19.77 -19.03
C HIS A 83 4.49 -18.67 -19.05
N ASP A 84 3.53 -18.70 -18.11
CA ASP A 84 2.40 -17.78 -18.11
C ASP A 84 2.26 -17.09 -16.74
N THR A 85 2.74 -15.86 -16.66
CA THR A 85 2.60 -15.00 -15.49
C THR A 85 1.42 -14.06 -15.71
N SER A 86 0.23 -14.50 -15.30
CA SER A 86 -0.95 -13.63 -15.31
C SER A 86 -1.07 -12.89 -13.97
N ILE A 87 -1.02 -11.55 -14.03
CA ILE A 87 -1.26 -10.68 -12.88
C ILE A 87 -2.73 -10.29 -12.92
N VAL A 88 -3.54 -10.85 -12.03
CA VAL A 88 -4.96 -10.56 -11.97
C VAL A 88 -5.20 -9.52 -10.85
N PRO A 89 -5.89 -8.39 -11.12
CA PRO A 89 -6.28 -7.46 -10.07
C PRO A 89 -7.27 -8.17 -9.14
N GLN A 90 -6.89 -8.35 -7.87
CA GLN A 90 -7.70 -9.04 -6.87
C GLN A 90 -8.63 -8.06 -6.14
N SER A 91 -8.17 -6.82 -5.91
CA SER A 91 -8.98 -5.77 -5.32
C SER A 91 -8.59 -4.41 -5.89
N ASP A 92 -9.58 -3.58 -6.17
CA ASP A 92 -9.40 -2.19 -6.57
C ASP A 92 -10.48 -1.35 -5.90
N ILE A 93 -10.08 -0.54 -4.91
CA ILE A 93 -11.00 0.25 -4.10
C ILE A 93 -10.51 1.69 -4.09
N VAL A 94 -11.37 2.58 -4.57
CA VAL A 94 -11.23 4.02 -4.40
C VAL A 94 -12.18 4.49 -3.31
N ALA A 95 -11.66 5.16 -2.30
CA ALA A 95 -12.42 5.72 -1.18
C ALA A 95 -12.14 7.21 -1.04
N MET A 96 -13.21 7.97 -0.79
CA MET A 96 -13.11 9.40 -0.49
C MET A 96 -13.57 9.62 0.95
N LYS A 97 -12.83 10.42 1.73
CA LYS A 97 -13.16 10.74 3.12
C LYS A 97 -13.05 12.24 3.35
N ILE A 98 -14.00 12.79 4.10
CA ILE A 98 -13.99 14.19 4.51
C ILE A 98 -13.93 14.23 6.03
N ARG A 99 -13.03 15.06 6.57
CA ARG A 99 -12.96 15.41 7.99
C ARG A 99 -13.25 16.89 8.10
N TRP A 100 -14.16 17.26 8.99
CA TRP A 100 -14.53 18.65 9.24
C TRP A 100 -14.59 18.93 10.74
N THR A 101 -13.99 20.03 11.17
CA THR A 101 -14.01 20.45 12.58
C THR A 101 -14.85 21.71 12.70
N PHE A 102 -15.89 21.69 13.54
CA PHE A 102 -16.65 22.86 13.90
C PHE A 102 -16.03 23.51 15.14
N ARG A 103 -15.84 24.84 15.09
CA ARG A 103 -15.46 25.64 16.25
C ARG A 103 -16.58 26.66 16.49
N PRO A 104 -17.15 26.73 17.70
CA PRO A 104 -18.11 27.76 18.07
C PRO A 104 -17.47 29.15 18.13
#